data_AF-A0A349DG30-F1
#
_entry.id   AF-A0A349DG30-F1
#
_cell.length_a   1.000
_cell.length_b   1.000
_cell.length_c   1.000
_cell.angle_alpha   90.00
_cell.angle_beta   90.00
_cell.angle_gamma   90.00
#
_symmetry.space_group_name_H-M   'P 1'
#
loop_
_entity.id
_entity.type
_entity.pdbx_description
1 polymer ?
#
loop_
_entity_poly.entity_id
_entity_poly.type
_entity_poly.pdbx_seq_one_letter_code
_entity_poly.pdbx_strand_id
1 'polypeptide(L)'
;MIKLFSNCFFSKRKRAIWLFLFLLASVQILTAQHGEELILNTSEKGGKALKEYKLGDPLYATWTINKTTYRYMEGIRQDGMSLTVYSPNVGGRKEELIIYKVPQKIVADKRYVLPLFIPGDPKSVLALMLKKSKNKLRPGVYKMRFDIFIGYNNITKNEIQVNIDEKERKRILSLKGMPKTRKKRPFSLFRRASKKKNRFTEAEYKRVEERRRLDAQLKRKAKKIANTLKGKKITQLTITPKYYTVKPGGYIPLSVVATLANGKQLITKGYGKGKTPWSEYKVEVKGGKFSGDKTYGGIHVFRNGLVLQKLKHKVEVKVTSVHLRDVSHVIEIPISLKKIAYRFSGGNNLNGASGRTPLDYGQKGGHGQDGRNGENGPHIKLYMDVVYDEVLKQKMRLHKVSTPFSSYIVFTHLEEAISIDASGGHGGRGGNGGNGGKTNACRGIMYPGSGGDGGNGGNGGNGGSFDVYLTPEASKYKQYIKLTSDGGAGGEGGKGGDIGKIIQYANCPTPSRGGASSGQDGRNGSSGVPTSNVTVSVEKFTIK
;
A
#
# COMPACT_ATOMS: atom_id res chain seq x y z
N MET A 1 33.83 -23.41 -37.98
CA MET A 1 32.87 -22.93 -38.99
C MET A 1 32.77 -21.39 -39.09
N ILE A 2 32.47 -20.64 -38.03
CA ILE A 2 32.35 -19.15 -38.10
C ILE A 2 33.67 -18.45 -38.51
N LYS A 3 34.82 -18.99 -38.08
CA LYS A 3 36.16 -18.48 -38.47
C LYS A 3 36.50 -18.73 -39.95
N LEU A 4 35.88 -19.75 -40.57
CA LEU A 4 36.04 -20.06 -41.99
C LEU A 4 35.12 -19.21 -42.87
N PHE A 5 33.93 -18.85 -42.38
CA PHE A 5 32.97 -18.03 -43.12
C PHE A 5 33.36 -16.54 -43.20
N SER A 6 34.05 -15.99 -42.19
CA SER A 6 34.44 -14.57 -42.20
C SER A 6 35.65 -14.25 -43.09
N ASN A 7 36.42 -15.27 -43.48
CA ASN A 7 37.62 -15.08 -44.28
C ASN A 7 37.35 -14.92 -45.77
N CYS A 8 36.26 -15.48 -46.31
CA CYS A 8 36.01 -15.47 -47.76
C CYS A 8 35.24 -14.24 -48.28
N PHE A 9 34.53 -13.47 -47.43
CA PHE A 9 33.53 -12.51 -47.96
C PHE A 9 33.62 -11.05 -47.49
N PHE A 10 34.56 -10.66 -46.61
CA PHE A 10 34.64 -9.27 -46.13
C PHE A 10 36.07 -8.72 -45.98
N SER A 11 36.27 -7.47 -46.41
CA SER A 11 37.52 -6.72 -46.25
C SER A 11 37.81 -6.38 -44.77
N LYS A 12 39.08 -6.20 -44.40
CA LYS A 12 39.54 -6.01 -43.00
C LYS A 12 38.76 -4.92 -42.24
N ARG A 13 38.41 -3.80 -42.89
CA ARG A 13 37.61 -2.71 -42.27
C ARG A 13 36.15 -3.10 -42.02
N LYS A 14 35.53 -3.88 -42.90
CA LYS A 14 34.15 -4.36 -42.72
C LYS A 14 34.04 -5.45 -41.66
N ARG A 15 35.11 -6.21 -41.40
CA ARG A 15 35.14 -7.22 -40.32
C ARG A 15 35.00 -6.62 -38.92
N ALA A 16 35.59 -5.46 -38.66
CA ALA A 16 35.47 -4.79 -37.35
C ALA A 16 34.03 -4.28 -37.11
N ILE A 17 33.40 -3.71 -38.12
CA ILE A 17 32.01 -3.22 -38.04
C ILE A 17 31.04 -4.41 -37.92
N TRP A 18 31.26 -5.50 -38.65
CA TRP A 18 30.46 -6.71 -38.52
C TRP A 18 30.67 -7.44 -37.20
N LEU A 19 31.90 -7.50 -36.67
CA LEU A 19 32.16 -8.04 -35.33
C LEU A 19 31.52 -7.16 -34.26
N PHE A 20 31.50 -5.84 -34.44
CA PHE A 20 30.85 -4.91 -33.52
C PHE A 20 29.32 -4.98 -33.59
N LEU A 21 28.73 -5.13 -34.78
CA LEU A 21 27.30 -5.37 -34.98
C LEU A 21 26.88 -6.77 -34.53
N PHE A 22 27.74 -7.78 -34.67
CA PHE A 22 27.49 -9.11 -34.13
C PHE A 22 27.67 -9.12 -32.61
N LEU A 23 28.56 -8.31 -32.04
CA LEU A 23 28.64 -8.07 -30.59
C LEU A 23 27.39 -7.33 -30.10
N LEU A 24 26.89 -6.34 -30.83
CA LEU A 24 25.65 -5.62 -30.49
C LEU A 24 24.41 -6.50 -30.66
N ALA A 25 24.35 -7.34 -31.69
CA ALA A 25 23.29 -8.31 -31.90
C ALA A 25 23.36 -9.47 -30.92
N SER A 26 24.56 -9.93 -30.53
CA SER A 26 24.71 -10.92 -29.45
C SER A 26 24.48 -10.31 -28.07
N VAL A 27 24.74 -9.01 -27.86
CA VAL A 27 24.33 -8.27 -26.65
C VAL A 27 22.82 -8.02 -26.63
N GLN A 28 22.16 -7.78 -27.77
CA GLN A 28 20.70 -7.67 -27.86
C GLN A 28 19.99 -9.03 -27.80
N ILE A 29 20.61 -10.10 -28.29
CA ILE A 29 20.11 -11.49 -28.20
C ILE A 29 20.45 -12.11 -26.83
N LEU A 30 21.49 -11.64 -26.13
CA LEU A 30 21.72 -11.96 -24.70
C LEU A 30 20.77 -11.20 -23.77
N THR A 31 20.20 -10.05 -24.17
CA THR A 31 19.14 -9.38 -23.39
C THR A 31 17.72 -9.90 -23.67
N ALA A 32 17.58 -10.93 -24.49
CA ALA A 32 16.30 -11.57 -24.80
C ALA A 32 16.30 -13.07 -24.42
N GLN A 33 16.67 -13.37 -23.17
CA GLN A 33 16.31 -14.59 -22.41
C GLN A 33 17.06 -14.55 -21.08
N HIS A 34 16.66 -13.64 -20.18
CA HIS A 34 17.20 -13.68 -18.81
C HIS A 34 16.24 -14.46 -17.93
N GLY A 35 16.62 -15.72 -17.74
CA GLY A 35 15.93 -16.73 -16.93
C GLY A 35 15.81 -16.31 -15.48
N GLU A 36 14.71 -15.63 -15.18
CA GLU A 36 14.10 -15.70 -13.86
C GLU A 36 13.07 -16.83 -13.91
N GLU A 37 13.53 -18.05 -13.64
CA GLU A 37 12.63 -19.19 -13.57
C GLU A 37 12.16 -19.37 -12.12
N LEU A 38 10.90 -19.02 -11.87
CA LEU A 38 10.21 -19.49 -10.66
C LEU A 38 9.92 -20.98 -10.86
N ILE A 39 10.84 -21.84 -10.42
CA ILE A 39 10.67 -23.28 -10.52
C ILE A 39 9.93 -23.76 -9.25
N LEU A 40 8.67 -24.14 -9.43
CA LEU A 40 7.95 -24.88 -8.39
C LEU A 40 8.50 -26.31 -8.34
N ASN A 41 8.99 -26.71 -7.16
CA ASN A 41 9.63 -28.00 -6.95
C ASN A 41 9.03 -28.67 -5.72
N THR A 42 8.91 -29.99 -5.72
CA THR A 42 8.27 -30.73 -4.61
C THR A 42 9.29 -31.39 -3.67
N SER A 43 10.59 -31.15 -3.89
CA SER A 43 11.65 -31.54 -2.99
C SER A 43 12.68 -30.42 -2.87
N GLU A 44 13.43 -30.42 -1.77
CA GLU A 44 14.53 -29.47 -1.53
C GLU A 44 15.70 -29.68 -2.53
N LYS A 45 15.76 -30.81 -3.26
CA LYS A 45 16.92 -31.25 -4.06
C LYS A 45 16.70 -31.43 -5.58
N GLY A 46 15.48 -31.38 -6.13
CA GLY A 46 15.22 -31.53 -7.58
C GLY A 46 14.01 -32.43 -7.91
N GLY A 47 13.38 -32.24 -9.07
CA GLY A 47 11.95 -32.54 -9.32
C GLY A 47 11.60 -33.78 -10.16
N LYS A 48 10.38 -34.30 -9.94
CA LYS A 48 9.66 -35.27 -10.79
C LYS A 48 8.79 -34.54 -11.82
N ALA A 49 8.38 -35.22 -12.90
CA ALA A 49 7.43 -34.65 -13.85
C ALA A 49 6.03 -34.49 -13.22
N LEU A 50 5.25 -33.47 -13.60
CA LEU A 50 3.95 -33.12 -12.98
C LEU A 50 2.93 -34.27 -12.91
N LYS A 51 3.04 -35.23 -13.84
CA LYS A 51 2.20 -36.42 -13.93
C LYS A 51 2.53 -37.52 -12.89
N GLU A 52 3.66 -37.42 -12.21
CA GLU A 52 4.21 -38.46 -11.32
C GLU A 52 3.89 -38.23 -9.84
N TYR A 53 3.14 -37.16 -9.53
CA TYR A 53 2.79 -36.77 -8.15
C TYR A 53 1.53 -37.49 -7.64
N LYS A 54 1.54 -37.85 -6.35
CA LYS A 54 0.39 -38.46 -5.65
C LYS A 54 -0.25 -37.46 -4.69
N LEU A 55 -1.52 -37.71 -4.37
CA LEU A 55 -2.29 -36.86 -3.46
C LEU A 55 -1.68 -36.91 -2.04
N GLY A 56 -1.10 -35.78 -1.58
CA GLY A 56 -0.49 -35.65 -0.25
C GLY A 56 0.96 -35.15 -0.25
N ASP A 57 1.62 -35.09 -1.41
CA ASP A 57 3.02 -34.65 -1.51
C ASP A 57 3.17 -33.13 -1.29
N PRO A 58 4.20 -32.66 -0.54
CA PRO A 58 4.42 -31.23 -0.27
C PRO A 58 4.93 -30.47 -1.50
N LEU A 59 4.50 -29.21 -1.65
CA LEU A 59 4.93 -28.31 -2.74
C LEU A 59 5.82 -27.17 -2.19
N TYR A 60 6.94 -26.92 -2.85
CA TYR A 60 7.86 -25.83 -2.53
C TYR A 60 7.94 -24.86 -3.71
N ALA A 61 7.93 -23.56 -3.41
CA ALA A 61 8.39 -22.57 -4.38
C ALA A 61 9.90 -22.45 -4.21
N THR A 62 10.64 -22.69 -5.29
CA THR A 62 12.06 -22.34 -5.33
C THR A 62 12.28 -21.20 -6.29
N TRP A 63 12.99 -20.18 -5.83
CA TRP A 63 13.42 -19.08 -6.69
C TRP A 63 14.87 -18.73 -6.41
N THR A 64 15.50 -18.16 -7.42
CA THR A 64 16.86 -17.65 -7.35
C THR A 64 16.83 -16.25 -7.96
N ILE A 65 17.39 -15.26 -7.27
CA ILE A 65 17.50 -13.91 -7.81
C ILE A 65 18.93 -13.75 -8.33
N ASN A 66 19.08 -13.48 -9.63
CA ASN A 66 20.39 -13.26 -10.21
C ASN A 66 21.01 -11.95 -9.71
N LYS A 67 22.34 -11.81 -9.84
CA LYS A 67 23.10 -10.61 -9.45
C LYS A 67 22.56 -9.29 -10.02
N THR A 68 22.02 -9.30 -11.24
CA THR A 68 21.51 -8.08 -11.89
C THR A 68 20.24 -7.57 -11.20
N THR A 69 19.25 -8.43 -10.99
CA THR A 69 18.02 -8.12 -10.26
C THR A 69 18.30 -7.77 -8.81
N TYR A 70 19.28 -8.44 -8.18
CA TYR A 70 19.72 -8.11 -6.84
C TYR A 70 20.26 -6.67 -6.72
N ARG A 71 21.07 -6.20 -7.67
CA ARG A 71 21.58 -4.81 -7.70
C ARG A 71 20.45 -3.78 -7.82
N TYR A 72 19.39 -4.07 -8.58
CA TYR A 72 18.19 -3.22 -8.62
C TYR A 72 17.43 -3.19 -7.29
N MET A 73 17.47 -4.29 -6.52
CA MET A 73 16.84 -4.40 -5.21
C MET A 73 17.67 -3.79 -4.07
N GLU A 74 18.97 -3.57 -4.27
CA GLU A 74 19.90 -3.08 -3.25
C GLU A 74 19.57 -1.64 -2.77
N GLY A 75 18.79 -0.89 -3.57
CA GLY A 75 18.23 0.42 -3.20
C GLY A 75 16.79 0.41 -2.64
N ILE A 76 16.13 -0.75 -2.60
CA ILE A 76 14.72 -0.89 -2.19
C ILE A 76 14.65 -1.52 -0.79
N ARG A 77 13.89 -0.91 0.13
CA ARG A 77 13.62 -1.49 1.46
C ARG A 77 13.00 -2.89 1.30
N GLN A 78 13.69 -3.91 1.80
CA GLN A 78 13.25 -5.32 1.71
C GLN A 78 12.17 -5.69 2.75
N ASP A 79 11.85 -4.75 3.66
CA ASP A 79 10.81 -4.90 4.67
C ASP A 79 9.41 -4.92 4.03
N GLY A 80 8.73 -6.05 4.13
CA GLY A 80 7.35 -6.19 3.65
C GLY A 80 7.21 -6.79 2.26
N MET A 81 8.27 -7.37 1.69
CA MET A 81 8.16 -8.19 0.48
C MET A 81 7.19 -9.34 0.72
N SER A 82 6.24 -9.47 -0.21
CA SER A 82 5.22 -10.50 -0.14
C SER A 82 4.97 -11.15 -1.48
N LEU A 83 4.87 -12.48 -1.47
CA LEU A 83 4.41 -13.27 -2.60
C LEU A 83 2.88 -13.35 -2.53
N THR A 84 2.20 -12.82 -3.56
CA THR A 84 0.73 -12.80 -3.62
C THR A 84 0.23 -13.71 -4.73
N VAL A 85 -0.63 -14.67 -4.39
CA VAL A 85 -1.26 -15.57 -5.36
C VAL A 85 -2.62 -15.03 -5.75
N TYR A 86 -2.89 -14.87 -7.04
CA TYR A 86 -4.17 -14.36 -7.56
C TYR A 86 -5.02 -15.47 -8.18
N SER A 87 -6.34 -15.26 -8.15
CA SER A 87 -7.29 -16.08 -8.90
C SER A 87 -7.26 -15.80 -10.40
N PRO A 88 -7.42 -16.80 -11.30
CA PRO A 88 -7.78 -16.55 -12.68
C PRO A 88 -9.08 -15.75 -12.76
N ASN A 89 -9.16 -14.97 -13.84
CA ASN A 89 -10.12 -13.90 -14.04
C ASN A 89 -11.51 -14.46 -14.40
N VAL A 90 -12.31 -14.85 -13.40
CA VAL A 90 -13.72 -15.23 -13.62
C VAL A 90 -14.59 -13.97 -13.48
N GLY A 91 -14.82 -13.28 -14.61
CA GLY A 91 -15.66 -12.07 -14.66
C GLY A 91 -14.93 -10.73 -14.54
N GLY A 92 -13.64 -10.67 -14.91
CA GLY A 92 -12.90 -9.40 -15.04
C GLY A 92 -12.36 -8.81 -13.74
N ARG A 93 -12.48 -9.51 -12.60
CA ARG A 93 -11.91 -9.10 -11.31
C ARG A 93 -10.87 -10.09 -10.81
N LYS A 94 -9.67 -9.60 -10.51
CA LYS A 94 -8.61 -10.36 -9.82
C LYS A 94 -8.94 -10.43 -8.32
N GLU A 95 -9.12 -11.62 -7.76
CA GLU A 95 -9.19 -11.80 -6.30
C GLU A 95 -7.83 -12.26 -5.77
N GLU A 96 -7.32 -11.59 -4.74
CA GLU A 96 -6.14 -12.02 -3.96
C GLU A 96 -6.50 -13.23 -3.11
N LEU A 97 -5.73 -14.32 -3.25
CA LEU A 97 -6.01 -15.57 -2.57
C LEU A 97 -5.15 -15.73 -1.31
N ILE A 98 -3.83 -15.56 -1.42
CA ILE A 98 -2.88 -15.79 -0.32
C ILE A 98 -1.69 -14.84 -0.45
N ILE A 99 -1.22 -14.31 0.68
CA ILE A 99 -0.03 -13.46 0.79
C ILE A 99 0.98 -14.15 1.71
N TYR A 100 2.17 -14.48 1.20
CA TYR A 100 3.29 -14.99 2.00
C TYR A 100 4.31 -13.88 2.21
N LYS A 101 4.80 -13.71 3.44
CA LYS A 101 5.91 -12.80 3.71
C LYS A 101 7.23 -13.49 3.42
N VAL A 102 8.07 -12.85 2.60
CA VAL A 102 9.38 -13.36 2.23
C VAL A 102 10.40 -12.96 3.33
N PRO A 103 11.41 -13.80 3.65
CA PRO A 103 12.45 -13.44 4.63
C PRO A 103 13.18 -12.14 4.29
N GLN A 104 13.63 -11.43 5.33
CA GLN A 104 14.03 -10.03 5.29
C GLN A 104 15.39 -9.71 4.62
N LYS A 105 16.16 -10.72 4.22
CA LYS A 105 17.46 -10.50 3.55
C LYS A 105 17.67 -11.48 2.41
N ILE A 106 17.51 -10.97 1.19
CA ILE A 106 17.79 -11.72 -0.03
C ILE A 106 19.28 -11.54 -0.39
N VAL A 107 19.89 -12.56 -0.98
CA VAL A 107 21.29 -12.65 -1.39
C VAL A 107 21.29 -13.14 -2.84
N ALA A 108 22.04 -12.47 -3.70
CA ALA A 108 22.18 -12.87 -5.09
C ALA A 108 22.66 -14.31 -5.24
N ASP A 109 22.14 -15.02 -6.23
CA ASP A 109 22.49 -16.39 -6.61
C ASP A 109 22.25 -17.46 -5.52
N LYS A 110 21.66 -17.07 -4.37
CA LYS A 110 21.22 -18.00 -3.35
C LYS A 110 19.84 -18.55 -3.71
N ARG A 111 19.72 -19.87 -3.72
CA ARG A 111 18.43 -20.56 -3.89
C ARG A 111 17.62 -20.42 -2.61
N TYR A 112 16.41 -19.88 -2.74
CA TYR A 112 15.44 -19.80 -1.64
C TYR A 112 14.37 -20.85 -1.83
N VAL A 113 14.10 -21.61 -0.78
CA VAL A 113 13.03 -22.62 -0.74
C VAL A 113 12.00 -22.13 0.25
N LEU A 114 10.80 -21.83 -0.23
CA LEU A 114 9.67 -21.51 0.65
C LEU A 114 8.67 -22.68 0.61
N PRO A 115 8.41 -23.34 1.75
CA PRO A 115 7.30 -24.28 1.81
C PRO A 115 6.01 -23.49 1.61
N LEU A 116 5.34 -23.72 0.48
CA LEU A 116 4.04 -23.13 0.24
C LEU A 116 3.02 -23.95 1.02
N PHE A 117 2.61 -23.45 2.19
CA PHE A 117 1.47 -24.04 2.89
C PHE A 117 0.19 -23.63 2.17
N ILE A 118 -0.10 -24.33 1.08
CA ILE A 118 -1.40 -24.29 0.43
C ILE A 118 -2.30 -25.21 1.26
N PRO A 119 -3.46 -24.76 1.79
CA PRO A 119 -4.40 -25.68 2.41
C PRO A 119 -4.97 -26.60 1.30
N GLY A 120 -4.24 -27.67 1.01
CA GLY A 120 -4.50 -28.62 -0.08
C GLY A 120 -3.90 -28.20 -1.43
N ASP A 121 -3.46 -29.21 -2.19
CA ASP A 121 -3.16 -29.28 -3.64
C ASP A 121 -3.60 -28.06 -4.50
N PRO A 122 -2.81 -27.56 -5.49
CA PRO A 122 -3.30 -26.59 -6.50
C PRO A 122 -4.67 -26.93 -7.10
N LYS A 123 -5.00 -28.22 -7.28
CA LYS A 123 -6.34 -28.69 -7.68
C LYS A 123 -7.41 -28.39 -6.61
N SER A 124 -7.04 -28.28 -5.34
CA SER A 124 -7.90 -27.84 -4.21
C SER A 124 -8.20 -26.34 -4.26
N VAL A 125 -7.23 -25.50 -4.64
CA VAL A 125 -7.46 -24.06 -4.87
C VAL A 125 -8.41 -23.89 -6.06
N LEU A 126 -8.14 -24.60 -7.15
CA LEU A 126 -9.00 -24.66 -8.33
C LEU A 126 -10.39 -25.22 -7.98
N ALA A 127 -10.48 -26.24 -7.12
CA ALA A 127 -11.73 -26.78 -6.58
C ALA A 127 -12.51 -25.75 -5.75
N LEU A 128 -11.82 -24.94 -4.96
CA LEU A 128 -12.41 -23.86 -4.17
C LEU A 128 -13.05 -22.79 -5.07
N MET A 129 -12.39 -22.50 -6.19
CA MET A 129 -12.84 -21.55 -7.22
C MET A 129 -14.00 -22.14 -8.04
N LEU A 130 -13.87 -23.39 -8.45
CA LEU A 130 -14.91 -24.17 -9.12
C LEU A 130 -16.21 -24.21 -8.28
N LYS A 131 -16.10 -24.44 -6.98
CA LYS A 131 -17.22 -24.50 -6.05
C LYS A 131 -17.87 -23.14 -5.78
N LYS A 132 -17.10 -22.04 -5.78
CA LYS A 132 -17.62 -20.67 -5.69
C LYS A 132 -18.34 -20.25 -6.98
N SER A 133 -17.89 -20.72 -8.14
CA SER A 133 -18.44 -20.37 -9.45
C SER A 133 -19.82 -20.99 -9.77
N LYS A 134 -20.34 -21.88 -8.91
CA LYS A 134 -21.63 -22.61 -9.07
C LYS A 134 -21.79 -23.20 -10.49
N ASN A 135 -20.99 -24.22 -10.81
CA ASN A 135 -21.09 -25.07 -12.01
C ASN A 135 -20.71 -24.45 -13.37
N LYS A 136 -20.05 -23.28 -13.43
CA LYS A 136 -19.84 -22.57 -14.71
C LYS A 136 -18.56 -22.90 -15.49
N LEU A 137 -17.68 -23.74 -14.96
CA LEU A 137 -16.40 -24.06 -15.63
C LEU A 137 -16.49 -25.40 -16.38
N ARG A 138 -16.14 -25.37 -17.67
CA ARG A 138 -16.12 -26.51 -18.60
C ARG A 138 -14.75 -27.22 -18.54
N PRO A 139 -14.59 -28.46 -19.00
CA PRO A 139 -13.26 -29.02 -19.25
C PRO A 139 -12.42 -28.08 -20.12
N GLY A 140 -11.13 -27.97 -19.85
CA GLY A 140 -10.25 -27.09 -20.60
C GLY A 140 -8.96 -26.71 -19.87
N VAL A 141 -8.13 -25.95 -20.57
CA VAL A 141 -6.86 -25.46 -20.06
C VAL A 141 -7.06 -24.12 -19.35
N TYR A 142 -6.70 -24.06 -18.08
CA TYR A 142 -6.84 -22.90 -17.23
C TYR A 142 -5.47 -22.30 -16.93
N LYS A 143 -5.33 -21.00 -17.17
CA LYS A 143 -4.12 -20.24 -16.87
C LYS A 143 -4.19 -19.66 -15.46
N MET A 144 -3.30 -20.09 -14.57
CA MET A 144 -3.10 -19.52 -13.24
C MET A 144 -1.87 -18.63 -13.25
N ARG A 145 -2.04 -17.39 -12.78
CA ARG A 145 -0.95 -16.40 -12.79
C ARG A 145 -0.45 -16.12 -11.37
N PHE A 146 0.87 -16.16 -11.21
CA PHE A 146 1.59 -15.84 -10.00
C PHE A 146 2.36 -14.54 -10.26
N ASP A 147 2.01 -13.52 -9.48
CA ASP A 147 2.63 -12.20 -9.58
C ASP A 147 3.47 -11.98 -8.30
N ILE A 148 4.74 -11.61 -8.45
CA ILE A 148 5.60 -11.22 -7.31
C ILE A 148 5.62 -9.70 -7.24
N PHE A 149 5.37 -9.16 -6.04
CA PHE A 149 5.37 -7.71 -5.81
C PHE A 149 6.48 -7.31 -4.84
N ILE A 150 7.20 -6.23 -5.18
CA ILE A 150 8.06 -5.49 -4.26
C ILE A 150 7.44 -4.10 -4.09
N GLY A 151 6.93 -3.81 -2.89
CA GLY A 151 6.14 -2.59 -2.67
C GLY A 151 4.88 -2.61 -3.54
N TYR A 152 4.71 -1.63 -4.42
CA TYR A 152 3.60 -1.54 -5.38
C TYR A 152 3.95 -2.07 -6.79
N ASN A 153 5.20 -2.46 -7.01
CA ASN A 153 5.69 -2.83 -8.34
C ASN A 153 5.65 -4.36 -8.52
N ASN A 154 4.97 -4.81 -9.58
CA ASN A 154 4.97 -6.20 -10.02
C ASN A 154 6.25 -6.46 -10.81
N ILE A 155 7.12 -7.32 -10.26
CA ILE A 155 8.45 -7.59 -10.83
C ILE A 155 8.48 -8.87 -11.68
N THR A 156 7.60 -9.84 -11.46
CA THR A 156 7.53 -11.04 -12.31
C THR A 156 6.09 -11.50 -12.53
N LYS A 157 5.81 -11.93 -13.77
CA LYS A 157 4.53 -12.46 -14.22
C LYS A 157 4.72 -13.90 -14.67
N ASN A 158 4.52 -14.85 -13.77
CA ASN A 158 4.61 -16.26 -14.11
C ASN A 158 3.22 -16.86 -14.34
N GLU A 159 3.06 -17.69 -15.37
CA GLU A 159 1.80 -18.32 -15.73
C GLU A 159 1.97 -19.84 -15.75
N ILE A 160 1.08 -20.56 -15.06
CA ILE A 160 1.00 -22.02 -15.07
C ILE A 160 -0.29 -22.40 -15.77
N GLN A 161 -0.19 -23.30 -16.75
CA GLN A 161 -1.36 -23.89 -17.39
C GLN A 161 -1.75 -25.18 -16.67
N VAL A 162 -3.01 -25.27 -16.26
CA VAL A 162 -3.60 -26.44 -15.61
C VAL A 162 -4.69 -26.97 -16.53
N ASN A 163 -4.49 -28.16 -17.08
CA ASN A 163 -5.52 -28.83 -17.87
C ASN A 163 -6.47 -29.58 -16.93
N ILE A 164 -7.77 -29.31 -17.03
CA ILE A 164 -8.80 -30.05 -16.29
C ILE A 164 -9.66 -30.82 -17.29
N ASP A 165 -9.54 -32.14 -17.29
CA ASP A 165 -10.44 -33.00 -18.05
C ASP A 165 -11.78 -33.23 -17.30
N GLU A 166 -12.75 -33.86 -17.98
CA GLU A 166 -14.08 -34.08 -17.42
C GLU A 166 -14.06 -35.06 -16.23
N LYS A 167 -13.10 -35.99 -16.17
CA LYS A 167 -12.94 -36.96 -15.08
C LYS A 167 -12.45 -36.27 -13.81
N GLU A 168 -11.46 -35.40 -13.96
CA GLU A 168 -10.88 -34.59 -12.89
C GLU A 168 -11.89 -33.54 -12.38
N ARG A 169 -12.66 -32.92 -13.28
CA ARG A 169 -13.78 -32.03 -12.93
C ARG A 169 -14.83 -32.74 -12.06
N LYS A 170 -15.26 -33.94 -12.46
CA LYS A 170 -16.22 -34.75 -11.67
C LYS A 170 -15.67 -35.14 -10.30
N ARG A 171 -14.39 -35.54 -10.22
CA ARG A 171 -13.70 -35.86 -8.97
C ARG A 171 -13.59 -34.65 -8.04
N ILE A 172 -13.29 -33.47 -8.57
CA ILE A 172 -13.24 -32.21 -7.81
C ILE A 172 -14.62 -31.83 -7.26
N LEU A 173 -15.67 -31.98 -8.06
CA LEU A 173 -17.05 -31.70 -7.65
C LEU A 173 -17.59 -32.70 -6.62
N SER A 174 -17.08 -33.93 -6.60
CA SER A 174 -17.49 -34.96 -5.64
C SER A 174 -16.81 -34.86 -4.26
N LEU A 175 -15.75 -34.04 -4.11
CA LEU A 175 -15.11 -33.74 -2.83
C LEU A 175 -16.05 -32.93 -1.90
N LYS A 176 -16.95 -33.65 -1.22
CA LYS A 176 -17.78 -33.16 -0.11
C LYS A 176 -17.00 -33.25 1.20
N GLY A 177 -16.35 -32.14 1.59
CA GLY A 177 -16.02 -31.89 3.00
C GLY A 177 -14.61 -31.40 3.27
N MET A 178 -14.34 -30.11 3.01
CA MET A 178 -13.44 -29.36 3.88
C MET A 178 -14.29 -28.62 4.92
N PRO A 179 -13.86 -28.53 6.19
CA PRO A 179 -14.62 -27.91 7.26
C PRO A 179 -14.82 -26.42 6.95
N LYS A 180 -16.01 -26.06 6.47
CA LYS A 180 -16.39 -24.67 6.26
C LYS A 180 -16.50 -24.00 7.63
N THR A 181 -15.68 -22.98 7.88
CA THR A 181 -15.90 -22.02 8.96
C THR A 181 -17.26 -21.35 8.73
N ARG A 182 -18.24 -21.76 9.55
CA ARG A 182 -19.66 -21.42 9.44
C ARG A 182 -19.86 -19.91 9.62
N LYS A 183 -20.11 -19.18 8.52
CA LYS A 183 -20.80 -17.88 8.56
C LYS A 183 -22.30 -18.14 8.80
N LYS A 184 -22.83 -17.60 9.90
CA LYS A 184 -24.24 -17.65 10.29
C LYS A 184 -25.11 -16.91 9.25
N ARG A 185 -26.04 -17.62 8.63
CA ARG A 185 -27.23 -17.06 7.94
C ARG A 185 -28.48 -17.87 8.39
N PRO A 186 -29.66 -17.24 8.35
CA PRO A 186 -30.75 -17.54 9.26
C PRO A 186 -31.48 -18.84 8.90
N PHE A 187 -31.93 -19.51 9.95
CA PHE A 187 -32.62 -20.80 9.97
C PHE A 187 -34.06 -20.67 9.46
N SER A 188 -34.35 -21.10 8.22
CA SER A 188 -35.76 -21.34 7.85
C SER A 188 -36.02 -22.56 6.95
N LEU A 189 -35.01 -23.23 6.37
CA LEU A 189 -35.28 -24.27 5.35
C LEU A 189 -34.65 -25.65 5.58
N PHE A 190 -34.16 -25.97 6.78
CA PHE A 190 -33.72 -27.33 7.12
C PHE A 190 -34.52 -27.90 8.28
N ARG A 191 -35.76 -28.32 8.01
CA ARG A 191 -36.64 -28.96 9.01
C ARG A 191 -37.22 -30.31 8.55
N ARG A 192 -36.57 -31.06 7.64
CA ARG A 192 -37.14 -32.35 7.18
C ARG A 192 -36.26 -33.60 7.13
N ALA A 193 -34.95 -33.59 7.39
CA ALA A 193 -34.17 -34.84 7.26
C ALA A 193 -33.01 -35.04 8.26
N SER A 194 -33.27 -34.81 9.56
CA SER A 194 -32.41 -35.26 10.66
C SER A 194 -33.23 -35.32 11.95
N LYS A 195 -34.04 -36.39 12.07
CA LYS A 195 -34.91 -36.67 13.21
C LYS A 195 -34.29 -37.68 14.19
N LYS A 196 -32.97 -37.69 14.38
CA LYS A 196 -32.36 -38.21 15.63
C LYS A 196 -32.02 -37.02 16.51
N LYS A 197 -33.00 -36.68 17.34
CA LYS A 197 -33.15 -35.45 18.14
C LYS A 197 -32.24 -35.48 19.37
N ASN A 198 -31.17 -34.69 19.38
CA ASN A 198 -30.84 -33.93 20.59
C ASN A 198 -31.84 -32.78 20.66
N ARG A 199 -33.00 -33.05 21.26
CA ARG A 199 -34.01 -32.05 21.59
C ARG A 199 -33.48 -31.23 22.76
N PHE A 200 -32.52 -30.35 22.49
CA PHE A 200 -32.33 -29.23 23.41
C PHE A 200 -33.62 -28.40 23.34
N THR A 201 -34.32 -28.31 24.47
CA THR A 201 -35.41 -27.37 24.69
C THR A 201 -34.93 -25.95 24.40
N GLU A 202 -35.85 -25.04 24.05
CA GLU A 202 -35.49 -23.63 23.81
C GLU A 202 -34.76 -23.02 25.03
N ALA A 203 -35.13 -23.45 26.24
CA ALA A 203 -34.47 -23.10 27.49
C ALA A 203 -32.99 -23.56 27.52
N GLU A 204 -32.69 -24.79 27.09
CA GLU A 204 -31.31 -25.27 27.01
C GLU A 204 -30.50 -24.53 25.95
N TYR A 205 -31.11 -24.16 24.82
CA TYR A 205 -30.44 -23.32 23.82
C TYR A 205 -30.07 -21.94 24.39
N LYS A 206 -31.00 -21.29 25.12
CA LYS A 206 -30.73 -20.01 25.81
C LYS A 206 -29.61 -20.15 26.84
N ARG A 207 -29.62 -21.20 27.67
CA ARG A 207 -28.54 -21.49 28.64
C ARG A 207 -27.18 -21.69 27.96
N VAL A 208 -27.12 -22.42 26.84
CA VAL A 208 -25.88 -22.63 26.09
C VAL A 208 -25.37 -21.33 25.45
N GLU A 209 -26.26 -20.49 24.90
CA GLU A 209 -25.86 -19.21 24.33
C GLU A 209 -25.36 -18.24 25.41
N GLU A 210 -26.01 -18.20 26.57
CA GLU A 210 -25.60 -17.38 27.71
C GLU A 210 -24.24 -17.82 28.26
N ARG A 211 -24.02 -19.12 28.46
CA ARG A 211 -22.71 -19.65 28.86
C ARG A 211 -21.61 -19.28 27.86
N ARG A 212 -21.89 -19.36 26.55
CA ARG A 212 -20.93 -18.92 25.51
C ARG A 212 -20.63 -17.42 25.57
N ARG A 213 -21.63 -16.59 25.89
CA ARG A 213 -21.43 -15.14 26.07
C ARG A 213 -20.56 -14.88 27.31
N LEU A 214 -20.84 -15.55 28.42
CA LEU A 214 -20.06 -15.43 29.65
C LEU A 214 -18.62 -15.91 29.44
N ASP A 215 -18.41 -17.06 28.81
CA ASP A 215 -17.08 -17.59 28.49
C ASP A 215 -16.30 -16.62 27.57
N ALA A 216 -16.97 -16.04 26.58
CA ALA A 216 -16.36 -15.04 25.71
C ALA A 216 -15.99 -13.75 26.48
N GLN A 217 -16.82 -13.32 27.44
CA GLN A 217 -16.53 -12.18 28.31
C GLN A 217 -15.35 -12.47 29.26
N LEU A 218 -15.34 -13.63 29.92
CA LEU A 218 -14.25 -14.06 30.79
C LEU A 218 -12.94 -14.18 30.01
N LYS A 219 -12.97 -14.79 28.82
CA LYS A 219 -11.79 -14.87 27.93
C LYS A 219 -11.28 -13.49 27.50
N ARG A 220 -12.17 -12.52 27.26
CA ARG A 220 -11.80 -11.13 26.97
C ARG A 220 -11.19 -10.44 28.21
N LYS A 221 -11.78 -10.62 29.39
CA LYS A 221 -11.25 -10.10 30.67
C LYS A 221 -9.87 -10.67 30.98
N ALA A 222 -9.72 -12.00 30.92
CA ALA A 222 -8.45 -12.69 31.11
C ALA A 222 -7.39 -12.22 30.10
N LYS A 223 -7.75 -12.07 28.81
CA LYS A 223 -6.84 -11.50 27.81
C LYS A 223 -6.47 -10.05 28.12
N LYS A 224 -7.38 -9.23 28.67
CA LYS A 224 -7.06 -7.85 29.08
C LYS A 224 -6.02 -7.87 30.20
N ILE A 225 -6.28 -8.61 31.29
CA ILE A 225 -5.38 -8.76 32.45
C ILE A 225 -4.02 -9.36 32.05
N ALA A 226 -4.01 -10.35 31.16
CA ALA A 226 -2.78 -10.96 30.66
C ALA A 226 -1.84 -9.95 29.97
N ASN A 227 -2.39 -8.86 29.42
CA ASN A 227 -1.64 -7.83 28.71
C ASN A 227 -1.39 -6.55 29.53
N THR A 228 -1.91 -6.43 30.77
CA THR A 228 -1.60 -5.29 31.66
C THR A 228 -0.32 -5.53 32.46
N LEU A 229 0.24 -4.47 33.03
CA LEU A 229 1.38 -4.54 33.95
C LEU A 229 0.93 -4.61 35.42
N LYS A 230 -0.32 -4.22 35.72
CA LYS A 230 -0.89 -4.26 37.08
C LYS A 230 -0.67 -5.62 37.76
N GLY A 231 -0.09 -5.59 38.97
CA GLY A 231 0.16 -6.77 39.80
C GLY A 231 1.30 -7.67 39.32
N LYS A 232 2.11 -7.23 38.35
CA LYS A 232 3.26 -8.01 37.86
C LYS A 232 4.56 -7.37 38.33
N LYS A 233 5.50 -8.20 38.81
CA LYS A 233 6.86 -7.77 39.15
C LYS A 233 7.65 -7.56 37.87
N ILE A 234 7.93 -6.29 37.54
CA ILE A 234 8.74 -5.89 36.39
C ILE A 234 10.19 -5.77 36.87
N THR A 235 11.11 -6.43 36.17
CA THR A 235 12.55 -6.35 36.48
C THR A 235 13.26 -5.31 35.61
N GLN A 236 12.78 -5.09 34.39
CA GLN A 236 13.40 -4.19 33.44
C GLN A 236 12.38 -3.58 32.49
N LEU A 237 12.58 -2.32 32.13
CA LEU A 237 11.99 -1.68 30.97
C LEU A 237 13.06 -1.44 29.91
N THR A 238 12.70 -1.61 28.65
CA THR A 238 13.57 -1.30 27.51
C THR A 238 12.77 -0.53 26.48
N ILE A 239 13.29 0.61 26.05
CA ILE A 239 12.72 1.40 24.97
C ILE A 239 13.47 1.03 23.69
N THR A 240 12.73 0.67 22.66
CA THR A 240 13.32 0.37 21.34
C THR A 240 12.67 1.28 20.31
N PRO A 241 13.34 2.38 19.92
CA PRO A 241 12.86 3.22 18.84
C PRO A 241 13.04 2.48 17.52
N LYS A 242 12.13 2.71 16.56
CA LYS A 242 12.28 2.12 15.22
C LYS A 242 13.50 2.68 14.47
N TYR A 243 13.91 3.91 14.81
CA TYR A 243 15.03 4.61 14.19
C TYR A 243 15.97 5.14 15.26
N TYR A 244 17.28 5.00 15.04
CA TYR A 244 18.32 5.49 15.95
C TYR A 244 18.70 6.95 15.69
N THR A 245 18.17 7.55 14.64
CA THR A 245 18.29 8.99 14.35
C THR A 245 16.93 9.51 13.85
N VAL A 246 16.67 10.80 14.03
CA VAL A 246 15.40 11.42 13.63
C VAL A 246 15.61 12.83 13.08
N LYS A 247 14.79 13.27 12.12
CA LYS A 247 14.82 14.65 11.64
C LYS A 247 13.90 15.56 12.48
N PRO A 248 14.18 16.86 12.60
CA PRO A 248 13.25 17.83 13.18
C PRO A 248 11.86 17.73 12.54
N GLY A 249 10.80 17.78 13.35
CA GLY A 249 9.41 17.56 12.89
C GLY A 249 9.06 16.11 12.51
N GLY A 250 10.02 15.18 12.55
CA GLY A 250 9.81 13.77 12.22
C GLY A 250 9.01 13.01 13.28
N TYR A 251 8.52 11.83 12.89
CA TYR A 251 7.83 10.89 13.79
C TYR A 251 8.69 9.67 14.08
N ILE A 252 8.85 9.33 15.37
CA ILE A 252 9.59 8.15 15.84
C ILE A 252 8.60 7.15 16.42
N PRO A 253 8.29 6.04 15.72
CA PRO A 253 7.57 4.94 16.33
C PRO A 253 8.40 4.37 17.48
N LEU A 254 7.78 4.20 18.64
CA LEU A 254 8.40 3.63 19.82
C LEU A 254 7.80 2.27 20.15
N SER A 255 8.60 1.46 20.82
CA SER A 255 8.12 0.30 21.54
C SER A 255 8.74 0.25 22.93
N VAL A 256 7.97 -0.27 23.88
CA VAL A 256 8.46 -0.55 25.23
C VAL A 256 8.28 -2.03 25.50
N VAL A 257 9.35 -2.66 25.95
CA VAL A 257 9.37 -4.05 26.40
C VAL A 257 9.52 -4.03 27.91
N ALA A 258 8.52 -4.60 28.60
CA ALA A 258 8.62 -4.87 30.04
C ALA A 258 8.99 -6.34 30.24
N THR A 259 10.18 -6.57 30.81
CA THR A 259 10.62 -7.90 31.23
C THR A 259 10.13 -8.15 32.64
N LEU A 260 9.40 -9.25 32.82
CA LEU A 260 8.86 -9.66 34.11
C LEU A 260 9.87 -10.56 34.85
N ALA A 261 9.69 -10.72 36.16
CA ALA A 261 10.55 -11.57 36.99
C ALA A 261 10.63 -13.03 36.53
N ASN A 262 9.64 -13.54 35.79
CA ASN A 262 9.65 -14.89 35.21
C ASN A 262 10.25 -14.94 33.78
N GLY A 263 10.95 -13.90 33.35
CA GLY A 263 11.55 -13.78 32.01
C GLY A 263 10.55 -13.47 30.89
N LYS A 264 9.24 -13.52 31.13
CA LYS A 264 8.24 -13.19 30.11
C LYS A 264 8.30 -11.70 29.75
N GLN A 265 8.18 -11.42 28.45
CA GLN A 265 8.13 -10.05 27.94
C GLN A 265 6.72 -9.61 27.59
N LEU A 266 6.39 -8.37 27.93
CA LEU A 266 5.18 -7.68 27.54
C LEU A 266 5.54 -6.48 26.69
N ILE A 267 5.00 -6.42 25.47
CA ILE A 267 5.36 -5.42 24.46
C ILE A 267 4.16 -4.51 24.20
N THR A 268 4.41 -3.21 24.10
CA THR A 268 3.40 -2.20 23.77
C THR A 268 2.64 -2.48 22.48
N LYS A 269 1.37 -2.09 22.42
CA LYS A 269 0.56 -2.13 21.19
C LYS A 269 1.18 -1.26 20.09
N GLY A 270 1.03 -1.73 18.85
CA GLY A 270 1.52 -1.04 17.67
C GLY A 270 2.90 -1.53 17.20
N TYR A 271 3.56 -2.38 18.00
CA TYR A 271 4.86 -2.95 17.65
C TYR A 271 4.84 -4.48 17.66
N GLY A 272 5.13 -5.10 16.51
CA GLY A 272 5.17 -6.56 16.36
C GLY A 272 3.89 -7.26 16.84
N LYS A 273 4.02 -8.21 17.76
CA LYS A 273 2.89 -8.93 18.41
C LYS A 273 2.45 -8.30 19.74
N GLY A 274 2.91 -7.08 20.03
CA GLY A 274 2.65 -6.37 21.28
C GLY A 274 1.17 -6.08 21.50
N LYS A 275 0.75 -6.21 22.76
CA LYS A 275 -0.65 -6.11 23.20
C LYS A 275 -0.84 -5.26 24.44
N THR A 276 0.25 -4.82 25.07
CA THR A 276 0.21 -4.00 26.28
C THR A 276 -0.19 -2.58 25.94
N PRO A 277 -1.24 -2.03 26.54
CA PRO A 277 -1.67 -0.67 26.22
C PRO A 277 -0.66 0.37 26.71
N TRP A 278 -0.53 1.49 25.99
CA TRP A 278 0.36 2.59 26.37
C TRP A 278 -0.01 3.24 27.71
N SER A 279 -1.25 3.09 28.16
CA SER A 279 -1.73 3.53 29.47
C SER A 279 -1.05 2.85 30.66
N GLU A 280 -0.28 1.78 30.44
CA GLU A 280 0.52 1.13 31.50
C GLU A 280 1.86 1.85 31.75
N TYR A 281 2.19 2.87 30.96
CA TYR A 281 3.44 3.59 31.00
C TYR A 281 3.20 5.11 31.10
N LYS A 282 4.06 5.80 31.86
CA LYS A 282 4.23 7.25 31.79
C LYS A 282 5.40 7.53 30.86
N VAL A 283 5.16 8.28 29.79
CA VAL A 283 6.18 8.64 28.79
C VAL A 283 6.45 10.13 28.88
N GLU A 284 7.68 10.49 29.20
CA GLU A 284 8.18 11.86 29.28
C GLU A 284 9.17 12.06 28.13
N VAL A 285 9.00 13.15 27.39
CA VAL A 285 9.82 13.43 26.19
C VAL A 285 10.34 14.86 26.26
N LYS A 286 11.66 15.03 26.14
CA LYS A 286 12.29 16.33 25.89
C LYS A 286 12.70 16.41 24.42
N GLY A 287 12.38 17.53 23.76
CA GLY A 287 12.66 17.71 22.34
C GLY A 287 11.55 17.19 21.41
N GLY A 288 10.39 16.83 21.97
CA GLY A 288 9.24 16.40 21.19
C GLY A 288 7.98 16.24 22.04
N LYS A 289 6.90 15.78 21.41
CA LYS A 289 5.64 15.44 22.06
C LYS A 289 5.32 13.97 21.81
N PHE A 290 5.06 13.23 22.89
CA PHE A 290 4.56 11.87 22.77
C PHE A 290 3.11 11.89 22.24
N SER A 291 2.84 11.07 21.24
CA SER A 291 1.50 10.76 20.74
C SER A 291 1.28 9.26 20.88
N GLY A 292 0.55 8.89 21.92
CA GLY A 292 0.10 7.52 22.17
C GLY A 292 -1.41 7.45 21.99
N ASP A 293 -1.87 6.90 20.87
CA ASP A 293 -3.27 6.52 20.75
C ASP A 293 -3.48 5.10 21.32
N LYS A 294 -4.70 4.56 21.22
CA LYS A 294 -5.02 3.20 21.71
C LYS A 294 -4.24 2.09 20.98
N THR A 295 -3.58 2.41 19.88
CA THR A 295 -3.07 1.48 18.86
C THR A 295 -1.56 1.62 18.63
N TYR A 296 -1.01 2.83 18.65
CA TYR A 296 0.39 3.16 18.37
C TYR A 296 0.91 4.24 19.32
N GLY A 297 2.19 4.15 19.66
CA GLY A 297 2.90 5.18 20.42
C GLY A 297 4.14 5.62 19.68
N GLY A 298 4.35 6.93 19.65
CA GLY A 298 5.55 7.50 19.06
C GLY A 298 5.75 8.96 19.44
N ILE A 299 6.84 9.52 18.96
CA ILE A 299 7.25 10.89 19.29
C ILE A 299 7.18 11.73 18.03
N HIS A 300 6.50 12.88 18.13
CA HIS A 300 6.65 13.97 17.17
C HIS A 300 7.77 14.90 17.67
N VAL A 301 8.90 14.88 16.98
CA VAL A 301 10.05 15.72 17.33
C VAL A 301 9.70 17.19 17.07
N PHE A 302 10.14 18.09 17.94
CA PHE A 302 9.87 19.50 17.75
C PHE A 302 10.45 20.02 16.44
N ARG A 303 9.76 21.01 15.88
CA ARG A 303 10.16 21.71 14.64
C ARG A 303 11.03 22.94 14.90
N ASN A 304 11.28 23.26 16.18
CA ASN A 304 12.09 24.41 16.58
C ASN A 304 13.49 23.94 16.97
N GLY A 305 14.44 24.18 16.09
CA GLY A 305 15.84 23.82 16.17
C GLY A 305 16.55 24.51 17.33
N LEU A 306 16.13 25.71 17.73
CA LEU A 306 16.71 26.40 18.89
C LEU A 306 16.39 25.64 20.20
N VAL A 307 15.18 25.08 20.31
CA VAL A 307 14.82 24.19 21.43
C VAL A 307 15.66 22.91 21.38
N LEU A 308 15.90 22.36 20.19
CA LEU A 308 16.70 21.14 20.02
C LEU A 308 18.19 21.37 20.28
N GLN A 309 18.73 22.55 19.95
CA GLN A 309 20.11 22.93 20.25
C GLN A 309 20.35 22.99 21.77
N LYS A 310 19.40 23.55 22.54
CA LYS A 310 19.44 23.50 24.02
C LYS A 310 19.46 22.07 24.57
N LEU A 311 18.94 21.11 23.81
CA LEU A 311 18.96 19.68 24.10
C LEU A 311 20.10 18.93 23.40
N LYS A 312 21.16 19.65 23.05
CA LYS A 312 22.37 19.11 22.40
C LYS A 312 22.09 18.30 21.13
N HIS A 313 21.06 18.70 20.37
CA HIS A 313 20.59 18.01 19.17
C HIS A 313 20.17 16.55 19.42
N LYS A 314 19.56 16.28 20.57
CA LYS A 314 19.01 14.97 20.93
C LYS A 314 17.56 15.08 21.42
N VAL A 315 16.84 13.98 21.29
CA VAL A 315 15.53 13.76 21.92
C VAL A 315 15.72 12.80 23.08
N GLU A 316 15.41 13.24 24.29
CA GLU A 316 15.47 12.40 25.50
C GLU A 316 14.09 11.79 25.73
N VAL A 317 14.03 10.47 25.90
CA VAL A 317 12.80 9.73 26.13
C VAL A 317 12.93 8.94 27.42
N LYS A 318 12.10 9.27 28.40
CA LYS A 318 11.99 8.53 29.65
C LYS A 318 10.66 7.80 29.70
N VAL A 319 10.72 6.50 29.97
CA VAL A 319 9.53 5.68 30.19
C VAL A 319 9.58 5.10 31.59
N THR A 320 8.50 5.30 32.35
CA THR A 320 8.32 4.78 33.70
C THR A 320 7.08 3.89 33.75
N SER A 321 7.13 2.77 34.47
CA SER A 321 5.93 1.96 34.73
C SER A 321 4.95 2.72 35.62
N VAL A 322 3.67 2.73 35.26
CA VAL A 322 2.62 3.36 36.11
C VAL A 322 2.45 2.62 37.44
N HIS A 323 2.71 1.31 37.47
CA HIS A 323 2.50 0.48 38.66
C HIS A 323 3.76 0.30 39.52
N LEU A 324 4.93 0.64 39.01
CA LEU A 324 6.22 0.52 39.70
C LEU A 324 7.08 1.74 39.32
N ARG A 325 6.97 2.82 40.10
CA ARG A 325 7.56 4.13 39.75
C ARG A 325 9.10 4.10 39.68
N ASP A 326 9.73 3.17 40.40
CA ASP A 326 11.20 3.03 40.43
C ASP A 326 11.75 2.32 39.19
N VAL A 327 10.88 1.63 38.43
CA VAL A 327 11.30 0.98 37.18
C VAL A 327 11.10 1.96 36.03
N SER A 328 12.22 2.52 35.56
CA SER A 328 12.27 3.41 34.41
C SER A 328 13.41 3.09 33.46
N HIS A 329 13.31 3.59 32.23
CA HIS A 329 14.38 3.52 31.24
C HIS A 329 14.45 4.84 30.48
N VAL A 330 15.67 5.30 30.20
CA VAL A 330 15.93 6.54 29.47
C VAL A 330 16.78 6.21 28.24
N ILE A 331 16.40 6.77 27.10
CA ILE A 331 17.22 6.74 25.88
C ILE A 331 17.39 8.16 25.34
N GLU A 332 18.49 8.38 24.64
CA GLU A 332 18.74 9.59 23.86
C GLU A 332 18.75 9.23 22.37
N ILE A 333 17.99 9.95 21.56
CA ILE A 333 17.92 9.75 20.12
C ILE A 333 18.54 10.96 19.42
N PRO A 334 19.69 10.82 18.73
CA PRO A 334 20.32 11.93 18.02
C PRO A 334 19.46 12.45 16.87
N ILE A 335 19.53 13.75 16.65
CA ILE A 335 18.80 14.45 15.59
C ILE A 335 19.69 14.52 14.34
N SER A 336 19.16 14.04 13.22
CA SER A 336 19.79 14.14 11.92
C SER A 336 19.56 15.54 11.35
N LEU A 337 20.66 16.29 11.20
CA LEU A 337 20.69 17.63 10.60
C LEU A 337 21.05 17.57 9.09
N LYS A 338 20.90 16.40 8.47
CA LYS A 338 21.22 16.13 7.07
C LYS A 338 19.98 16.01 6.20
N LYS A 339 20.05 16.49 4.95
CA LYS A 339 19.01 16.36 3.92
C LYS A 339 17.60 16.67 4.43
N ILE A 340 17.35 17.92 4.83
CA ILE A 340 16.02 18.34 5.33
C ILE A 340 15.10 18.62 4.15
N ALA A 341 13.88 18.10 4.20
CA ALA A 341 12.86 18.30 3.18
C ALA A 341 11.57 18.80 3.83
N TYR A 342 11.04 19.89 3.33
CA TYR A 342 9.77 20.48 3.72
C TYR A 342 8.77 20.30 2.59
N ARG A 343 7.59 19.76 2.92
CA ARG A 343 6.51 19.52 1.96
C ARG A 343 5.30 20.31 2.40
N PHE A 344 5.01 21.36 1.65
CA PHE A 344 3.89 22.26 1.84
C PHE A 344 2.96 22.26 0.63
N SER A 345 2.97 21.19 -0.17
CA SER A 345 2.13 21.12 -1.36
C SER A 345 0.64 21.23 -1.04
N GLY A 346 -0.11 21.79 -1.99
CA GLY A 346 -1.56 21.89 -1.92
C GLY A 346 -2.21 20.51 -1.82
N GLY A 347 -3.35 20.44 -1.13
CA GLY A 347 -4.13 19.22 -1.02
C GLY A 347 -4.63 18.69 -2.37
N ASN A 348 -4.47 17.39 -2.59
CA ASN A 348 -5.18 16.68 -3.65
C ASN A 348 -6.66 16.62 -3.31
N ASN A 349 -7.51 16.85 -4.29
CA ASN A 349 -8.94 16.96 -4.06
C ASN A 349 -9.73 15.70 -4.44
N LEU A 350 -10.96 15.62 -3.94
CA LEU A 350 -11.78 14.42 -4.02
C LEU A 350 -12.32 14.19 -5.44
N ASN A 351 -12.37 12.91 -5.84
CA ASN A 351 -13.07 12.50 -7.04
C ASN A 351 -14.59 12.68 -6.87
N GLY A 352 -15.27 13.01 -7.96
CA GLY A 352 -16.71 13.03 -8.02
C GLY A 352 -17.32 11.62 -7.89
N ALA A 353 -18.48 11.53 -7.24
CA ALA A 353 -19.22 10.28 -7.16
C ALA A 353 -19.82 9.92 -8.52
N SER A 354 -19.83 8.63 -8.85
CA SER A 354 -20.52 8.15 -10.05
C SER A 354 -22.02 8.23 -9.88
N GLY A 355 -22.70 8.56 -10.97
CA GLY A 355 -24.15 8.55 -11.08
C GLY A 355 -24.71 7.15 -10.87
N ARG A 356 -25.90 7.10 -10.25
CA ARG A 356 -26.58 5.84 -10.01
C ARG A 356 -27.17 5.30 -11.30
N THR A 357 -26.89 4.04 -11.62
CA THR A 357 -27.69 3.29 -12.59
C THR A 357 -29.00 2.86 -11.91
N PRO A 358 -30.18 3.28 -12.42
CA PRO A 358 -31.46 2.92 -11.84
C PRO A 358 -31.70 1.43 -11.99
N LEU A 359 -32.43 0.86 -11.03
CA LEU A 359 -32.82 -0.55 -11.05
C LEU A 359 -34.11 -0.78 -11.83
N ASP A 360 -34.93 0.27 -11.96
CA ASP A 360 -36.23 0.20 -12.61
C ASP A 360 -36.13 0.50 -14.11
N TYR A 361 -37.13 0.03 -14.83
CA TYR A 361 -37.23 0.16 -16.28
C TYR A 361 -37.56 1.59 -16.69
N GLY A 362 -37.01 2.05 -17.81
CA GLY A 362 -37.27 3.37 -18.41
C GLY A 362 -36.70 4.57 -17.66
N GLN A 363 -36.16 4.39 -16.45
CA GLN A 363 -35.61 5.50 -15.66
C GLN A 363 -34.28 6.02 -16.21
N LYS A 364 -34.07 7.34 -16.15
CA LYS A 364 -32.80 7.96 -16.54
C LYS A 364 -31.67 7.59 -15.56
N GLY A 365 -30.48 7.36 -16.11
CA GLY A 365 -29.24 7.28 -15.35
C GLY A 365 -28.93 8.57 -14.58
N GLY A 366 -28.45 8.45 -13.35
CA GLY A 366 -27.98 9.62 -12.59
C GLY A 366 -26.71 10.19 -13.23
N HIS A 367 -26.53 11.51 -13.17
CA HIS A 367 -25.30 12.16 -13.61
C HIS A 367 -24.15 11.86 -12.64
N GLY A 368 -22.94 11.75 -13.16
CA GLY A 368 -21.73 11.76 -12.37
C GLY A 368 -21.49 13.15 -11.78
N GLN A 369 -20.90 13.21 -10.58
CA GLN A 369 -20.50 14.48 -9.98
C GLN A 369 -19.13 14.90 -10.51
N ASP A 370 -18.87 16.20 -10.53
CA ASP A 370 -17.57 16.73 -10.89
C ASP A 370 -16.51 16.40 -9.85
N GLY A 371 -15.27 16.23 -10.30
CA GLY A 371 -14.11 16.19 -9.43
C GLY A 371 -13.81 17.58 -8.86
N ARG A 372 -13.30 17.62 -7.63
CA ARG A 372 -12.93 18.90 -7.00
C ARG A 372 -11.57 19.38 -7.49
N ASN A 373 -11.39 20.69 -7.63
CA ASN A 373 -10.10 21.29 -8.03
C ASN A 373 -9.04 21.05 -6.96
N GLY A 374 -7.79 20.82 -7.35
CA GLY A 374 -6.64 20.78 -6.45
C GLY A 374 -6.39 22.12 -5.77
N GLU A 375 -5.85 22.10 -4.55
CA GLU A 375 -5.51 23.34 -3.83
C GLU A 375 -4.21 23.95 -4.38
N ASN A 376 -4.11 25.27 -4.38
CA ASN A 376 -2.87 25.95 -4.75
C ASN A 376 -1.77 25.68 -3.71
N GLY A 377 -0.53 25.67 -4.17
CA GLY A 377 0.63 25.72 -3.33
C GLY A 377 0.69 27.03 -2.52
N PRO A 378 1.19 27.00 -1.28
CA PRO A 378 1.23 28.17 -0.43
C PRO A 378 2.39 29.09 -0.79
N HIS A 379 2.25 30.36 -0.41
CA HIS A 379 3.39 31.28 -0.34
C HIS A 379 4.30 30.93 0.84
N ILE A 380 5.60 30.84 0.60
CA ILE A 380 6.61 30.43 1.58
C ILE A 380 7.66 31.51 1.77
N LYS A 381 7.95 31.84 3.03
CA LYS A 381 9.08 32.68 3.41
C LYS A 381 10.20 31.83 3.99
N LEU A 382 11.39 31.91 3.41
CA LEU A 382 12.61 31.26 3.88
C LEU A 382 13.57 32.34 4.39
N TYR A 383 13.94 32.27 5.66
CA TYR A 383 15.06 33.03 6.22
C TYR A 383 16.21 32.08 6.47
N MET A 384 17.42 32.42 6.03
CA MET A 384 18.61 31.62 6.27
C MET A 384 19.77 32.47 6.78
N ASP A 385 20.38 32.01 7.87
CA ASP A 385 21.56 32.61 8.47
C ASP A 385 22.64 31.54 8.72
N VAL A 386 23.89 31.98 8.91
CA VAL A 386 25.01 31.13 9.33
C VAL A 386 25.36 31.49 10.77
N VAL A 387 25.24 30.52 11.67
CA VAL A 387 25.46 30.72 13.11
C VAL A 387 26.46 29.70 13.62
N TYR A 388 27.20 30.06 14.67
CA TYR A 388 28.07 29.12 15.36
C TYR A 388 27.23 28.26 16.33
N ASP A 389 27.29 26.94 16.17
CA ASP A 389 26.61 26.02 17.06
C ASP A 389 27.52 25.63 18.22
N GLU A 390 27.18 26.08 19.43
CA GLU A 390 28.01 25.85 20.62
C GLU A 390 28.09 24.39 21.07
N VAL A 391 27.13 23.55 20.66
CA VAL A 391 27.12 22.13 21.03
C VAL A 391 28.04 21.34 20.10
N LEU A 392 27.95 21.61 18.80
CA LEU A 392 28.71 20.92 17.76
C LEU A 392 30.06 21.59 17.48
N LYS A 393 30.32 22.77 18.07
CA LYS A 393 31.55 23.57 17.92
C LYS A 393 31.92 23.81 16.45
N GLN A 394 30.93 24.16 15.64
CA GLN A 394 31.10 24.44 14.21
C GLN A 394 30.05 25.42 13.69
N LYS A 395 30.33 26.07 12.55
CA LYS A 395 29.34 26.88 11.84
C LYS A 395 28.27 25.99 11.20
N MET A 396 27.02 26.40 11.35
CA MET A 396 25.83 25.72 10.84
C MET A 396 24.92 26.73 10.15
N ARG A 397 24.06 26.27 9.25
CA ARG A 397 22.96 27.11 8.74
C ARG A 397 21.76 26.97 9.64
N LEU A 398 21.19 28.10 10.03
CA LEU A 398 19.92 28.21 10.73
C LEU A 398 18.88 28.69 9.72
N HIS A 399 17.82 27.91 9.53
CA HIS A 399 16.75 28.20 8.59
C HIS A 399 15.44 28.40 9.32
N LYS A 400 14.69 29.45 8.99
CA LYS A 400 13.28 29.59 9.34
C LYS A 400 12.42 29.51 8.10
N VAL A 401 11.61 28.47 8.00
CA VAL A 401 10.65 28.26 6.90
C VAL A 401 9.26 28.53 7.42
N SER A 402 8.61 29.56 6.89
CA SER A 402 7.28 30.00 7.32
C SER A 402 6.28 29.92 6.18
N THR A 403 5.10 29.40 6.49
CA THR A 403 3.87 29.50 5.69
C THR A 403 2.83 30.27 6.50
N PRO A 404 1.66 30.62 5.95
CA PRO A 404 0.59 31.27 6.71
C PRO A 404 0.12 30.48 7.94
N PHE A 405 0.32 29.16 7.97
CA PHE A 405 -0.22 28.27 8.99
C PHE A 405 0.84 27.60 9.87
N SER A 406 2.13 27.71 9.51
CA SER A 406 3.18 26.98 10.21
C SER A 406 4.55 27.63 10.05
N SER A 407 5.42 27.46 11.06
CA SER A 407 6.82 27.86 11.00
C SER A 407 7.71 26.73 11.50
N TYR A 408 8.87 26.59 10.88
CA TYR A 408 9.92 25.63 11.22
C TYR A 408 11.21 26.41 11.43
N ILE A 409 11.97 26.09 12.47
CA ILE A 409 13.32 26.61 12.66
C ILE A 409 14.25 25.40 12.72
N VAL A 410 15.27 25.30 11.87
CA VAL A 410 16.08 24.07 11.79
C VAL A 410 17.55 24.39 11.53
N PHE A 411 18.44 23.61 12.16
CA PHE A 411 19.87 23.62 11.86
C PHE A 411 20.21 22.59 10.79
N THR A 412 21.16 22.92 9.91
CA THR A 412 21.78 21.98 8.97
C THR A 412 23.26 22.31 8.80
N HIS A 413 24.07 21.34 8.37
CA HIS A 413 25.45 21.64 7.97
C HIS A 413 25.48 22.60 6.76
N LEU A 414 26.60 23.29 6.57
CA LEU A 414 26.78 24.35 5.56
C LEU A 414 26.50 23.88 4.13
N GLU A 415 26.91 22.66 3.78
CA GLU A 415 26.83 22.12 2.42
C GLU A 415 25.71 21.09 2.19
N GLU A 416 24.83 20.89 3.18
CA GLU A 416 23.73 19.93 3.05
C GLU A 416 22.59 20.49 2.20
N ALA A 417 21.98 19.69 1.34
CA ALA A 417 20.83 20.19 0.57
C ALA A 417 19.59 20.38 1.48
N ILE A 418 18.88 21.50 1.29
CA ILE A 418 17.50 21.67 1.78
C ILE A 418 16.55 21.65 0.58
N SER A 419 15.42 20.98 0.72
CA SER A 419 14.37 20.95 -0.31
C SER A 419 13.07 21.50 0.27
N ILE A 420 12.45 22.46 -0.40
CA ILE A 420 11.16 23.04 -0.02
C ILE A 420 10.21 22.92 -1.21
N ASP A 421 9.11 22.22 -0.99
CA ASP A 421 8.08 21.97 -1.99
C ASP A 421 6.81 22.76 -1.65
N ALA A 422 6.43 23.65 -2.57
CA ALA A 422 5.24 24.48 -2.55
C ALA A 422 4.34 24.17 -3.77
N SER A 423 4.36 22.94 -4.30
CA SER A 423 3.61 22.59 -5.50
C SER A 423 2.09 22.59 -5.26
N GLY A 424 1.31 22.82 -6.31
CA GLY A 424 -0.15 22.69 -6.26
C GLY A 424 -0.62 21.24 -6.17
N GLY A 425 -1.80 21.03 -5.59
CA GLY A 425 -2.46 19.73 -5.48
C GLY A 425 -3.13 19.30 -6.78
N HIS A 426 -3.36 18.00 -6.94
CA HIS A 426 -4.05 17.44 -8.10
C HIS A 426 -5.57 17.65 -8.02
N GLY A 427 -6.17 17.89 -9.19
CA GLY A 427 -7.61 17.87 -9.36
C GLY A 427 -8.18 16.45 -9.25
N GLY A 428 -9.36 16.33 -8.66
CA GLY A 428 -10.11 15.09 -8.57
C GLY A 428 -10.69 14.69 -9.92
N ARG A 429 -10.87 13.39 -10.13
CA ARG A 429 -11.54 12.86 -11.33
C ARG A 429 -13.04 13.09 -11.27
N GLY A 430 -13.68 13.33 -12.41
CA GLY A 430 -15.12 13.32 -12.53
C GLY A 430 -15.71 11.92 -12.32
N GLY A 431 -16.92 11.86 -11.78
CA GLY A 431 -17.68 10.62 -11.63
C GLY A 431 -18.29 10.20 -12.96
N ASN A 432 -18.39 8.91 -13.23
CA ASN A 432 -19.07 8.43 -14.44
C ASN A 432 -20.59 8.63 -14.30
N GLY A 433 -21.28 8.90 -15.39
CA GLY A 433 -22.73 8.84 -15.47
C GLY A 433 -23.24 7.41 -15.27
N GLY A 434 -24.44 7.30 -14.69
CA GLY A 434 -25.17 6.05 -14.58
C GLY A 434 -25.80 5.68 -15.91
N ASN A 435 -25.88 4.39 -16.22
CA ASN A 435 -26.58 3.95 -17.42
C ASN A 435 -28.08 4.15 -17.27
N GLY A 436 -28.81 4.24 -18.37
CA GLY A 436 -30.27 4.26 -18.36
C GLY A 436 -30.89 2.91 -17.96
N GLY A 437 -32.11 2.97 -17.42
CA GLY A 437 -32.95 1.83 -17.10
C GLY A 437 -33.42 1.10 -18.36
N LYS A 438 -33.53 -0.21 -18.31
CA LYS A 438 -33.90 -1.05 -19.48
C LYS A 438 -35.36 -0.84 -19.88
N THR A 439 -35.78 -1.30 -21.06
CA THR A 439 -37.22 -1.37 -21.41
C THR A 439 -37.90 -2.56 -20.76
N ASN A 440 -39.23 -2.50 -20.61
CA ASN A 440 -40.08 -3.66 -20.36
C ASN A 440 -41.45 -3.43 -20.99
N ALA A 441 -41.56 -3.78 -22.27
CA ALA A 441 -42.78 -3.56 -23.06
C ALA A 441 -43.99 -4.30 -22.47
N CYS A 442 -43.80 -5.48 -21.89
CA CYS A 442 -44.88 -6.24 -21.25
C CYS A 442 -45.43 -5.57 -19.99
N ARG A 443 -44.70 -4.59 -19.42
CA ARG A 443 -45.14 -3.75 -18.30
C ARG A 443 -45.52 -2.33 -18.75
N GLY A 444 -45.73 -2.11 -20.05
CA GLY A 444 -46.06 -0.81 -20.62
C GLY A 444 -44.87 0.17 -20.73
N ILE A 445 -43.65 -0.26 -20.40
CA ILE A 445 -42.45 0.60 -20.45
C ILE A 445 -41.75 0.38 -21.79
N MET A 446 -42.23 1.12 -22.78
CA MET A 446 -41.83 0.99 -24.18
C MET A 446 -40.47 1.60 -24.52
N TYR A 447 -39.97 2.52 -23.67
CA TYR A 447 -38.75 3.29 -23.93
C TYR A 447 -37.68 3.03 -22.86
N PRO A 448 -36.40 2.87 -23.25
CA PRO A 448 -35.33 2.78 -22.28
C PRO A 448 -35.08 4.16 -21.67
N GLY A 449 -34.45 4.18 -20.50
CA GLY A 449 -33.95 5.42 -19.94
C GLY A 449 -32.70 5.92 -20.69
N SER A 450 -32.50 7.22 -20.72
CA SER A 450 -31.23 7.83 -21.15
C SER A 450 -30.14 7.57 -20.13
N GLY A 451 -28.88 7.54 -20.58
CA GLY A 451 -27.73 7.60 -19.69
C GLY A 451 -27.64 8.96 -18.99
N GLY A 452 -27.01 8.98 -17.82
CA GLY A 452 -26.59 10.23 -17.17
C GLY A 452 -25.24 10.68 -17.73
N ASP A 453 -24.96 11.97 -17.73
CA ASP A 453 -23.66 12.51 -18.16
C ASP A 453 -22.57 12.19 -17.14
N GLY A 454 -21.32 12.12 -17.59
CA GLY A 454 -20.15 12.07 -16.74
C GLY A 454 -19.85 13.45 -16.15
N GLY A 455 -19.37 13.48 -14.91
CA GLY A 455 -18.89 14.71 -14.28
C GLY A 455 -17.55 15.15 -14.86
N ASN A 456 -17.27 16.43 -14.84
CA ASN A 456 -15.98 16.99 -15.25
C ASN A 456 -14.87 16.64 -14.26
N GLY A 457 -13.63 16.57 -14.74
CA GLY A 457 -12.46 16.53 -13.88
C GLY A 457 -12.18 17.89 -13.26
N GLY A 458 -11.74 17.92 -12.00
CA GLY A 458 -11.31 19.14 -11.33
C GLY A 458 -9.99 19.65 -11.90
N ASN A 459 -9.77 20.96 -11.91
CA ASN A 459 -8.50 21.54 -12.30
C ASN A 459 -7.40 21.24 -11.26
N GLY A 460 -6.14 21.18 -11.69
CA GLY A 460 -5.02 21.14 -10.75
C GLY A 460 -4.78 22.51 -10.12
N GLY A 461 -4.26 22.52 -8.90
CA GLY A 461 -3.87 23.76 -8.21
C GLY A 461 -2.58 24.34 -8.77
N ASN A 462 -2.44 25.66 -8.73
CA ASN A 462 -1.20 26.34 -9.14
C ASN A 462 -0.07 26.11 -8.14
N GLY A 463 1.17 26.23 -8.57
CA GLY A 463 2.33 26.27 -7.67
C GLY A 463 2.30 27.50 -6.76
N GLY A 464 2.91 27.39 -5.58
CA GLY A 464 3.12 28.49 -4.63
C GLY A 464 4.25 29.45 -5.02
N SER A 465 4.55 30.41 -4.17
CA SER A 465 5.65 31.36 -4.40
C SER A 465 6.62 31.39 -3.24
N PHE A 466 7.83 31.91 -3.47
CA PHE A 466 8.90 31.94 -2.48
C PHE A 466 9.46 33.34 -2.30
N ASP A 467 9.59 33.78 -1.06
CA ASP A 467 10.47 34.88 -0.67
C ASP A 467 11.64 34.31 0.16
N VAL A 468 12.85 34.52 -0.33
CA VAL A 468 14.08 33.98 0.27
C VAL A 468 14.95 35.13 0.77
N TYR A 469 15.14 35.19 2.08
CA TYR A 469 15.95 36.17 2.77
C TYR A 469 17.23 35.50 3.28
N LEU A 470 18.38 35.98 2.82
CA LEU A 470 19.70 35.44 3.14
C LEU A 470 20.53 36.50 3.85
N THR A 471 21.22 36.14 4.94
CA THR A 471 22.30 37.01 5.43
C THR A 471 23.47 37.03 4.44
N PRO A 472 24.33 38.07 4.46
CA PRO A 472 25.49 38.11 3.56
C PRO A 472 26.37 36.85 3.64
N GLU A 473 26.55 36.27 4.83
CA GLU A 473 27.30 35.02 4.99
C GLU A 473 26.53 33.81 4.43
N ALA A 474 25.23 33.73 4.66
CA ALA A 474 24.37 32.65 4.17
C ALA A 474 24.22 32.63 2.64
N SER A 475 24.36 33.77 1.98
CA SER A 475 24.25 33.91 0.51
C SER A 475 25.21 32.99 -0.28
N LYS A 476 26.35 32.63 0.33
CA LYS A 476 27.36 31.71 -0.22
C LYS A 476 26.88 30.26 -0.37
N TYR A 477 25.77 29.91 0.28
CA TYR A 477 25.20 28.56 0.33
C TYR A 477 23.85 28.45 -0.41
N LYS A 478 23.49 29.46 -1.23
CA LYS A 478 22.23 29.49 -1.97
C LYS A 478 22.04 28.29 -2.90
N GLN A 479 23.13 27.75 -3.46
CA GLN A 479 23.13 26.58 -4.35
C GLN A 479 22.64 25.30 -3.69
N TYR A 480 22.62 25.25 -2.35
CA TYR A 480 22.12 24.10 -1.58
C TYR A 480 20.62 24.20 -1.25
N ILE A 481 19.93 25.23 -1.76
CA ILE A 481 18.49 25.42 -1.59
C ILE A 481 17.79 24.95 -2.85
N LYS A 482 16.99 23.89 -2.73
CA LYS A 482 16.11 23.42 -3.81
C LYS A 482 14.68 23.83 -3.51
N LEU A 483 14.12 24.67 -4.38
CA LEU A 483 12.73 25.12 -4.31
C LEU A 483 11.94 24.46 -5.44
N THR A 484 10.73 23.97 -5.14
CA THR A 484 9.83 23.37 -6.14
C THR A 484 8.45 23.99 -6.00
N SER A 485 7.88 24.42 -7.13
CA SER A 485 6.55 25.04 -7.21
C SER A 485 5.86 24.65 -8.50
N ASP A 486 5.70 23.34 -8.68
CA ASP A 486 5.02 22.81 -9.85
C ASP A 486 3.50 22.99 -9.70
N GLY A 487 2.80 23.13 -10.82
CA GLY A 487 1.34 23.04 -10.82
C GLY A 487 0.89 21.58 -10.67
N GLY A 488 -0.26 21.38 -10.02
CA GLY A 488 -0.88 20.06 -9.95
C GLY A 488 -1.49 19.65 -11.30
N ALA A 489 -1.49 18.36 -11.61
CA ALA A 489 -2.26 17.84 -12.74
C ALA A 489 -3.78 18.03 -12.57
N GLY A 490 -4.47 18.30 -13.68
CA GLY A 490 -5.94 18.27 -13.75
C GLY A 490 -6.49 16.83 -13.70
N GLY A 491 -7.73 16.70 -13.23
CA GLY A 491 -8.44 15.43 -13.14
C GLY A 491 -9.02 15.01 -14.50
N GLU A 492 -9.16 13.70 -14.69
CA GLU A 492 -9.86 13.13 -15.84
C GLU A 492 -11.37 13.34 -15.71
N GLY A 493 -12.06 13.68 -16.81
CA GLY A 493 -13.52 13.68 -16.87
C GLY A 493 -14.09 12.27 -16.76
N GLY A 494 -15.26 12.15 -16.14
CA GLY A 494 -16.01 10.91 -16.04
C GLY A 494 -16.67 10.56 -17.36
N LYS A 495 -16.89 9.26 -17.61
CA LYS A 495 -17.59 8.81 -18.82
C LYS A 495 -19.10 9.01 -18.68
N GLY A 496 -19.77 9.38 -19.76
CA GLY A 496 -21.22 9.35 -19.88
C GLY A 496 -21.76 7.93 -19.75
N GLY A 497 -22.96 7.81 -19.21
CA GLY A 497 -23.68 6.55 -19.09
C GLY A 497 -24.29 6.13 -20.42
N ASP A 498 -24.39 4.83 -20.64
CA ASP A 498 -25.04 4.28 -21.82
C ASP A 498 -26.55 4.39 -21.74
N ILE A 499 -27.20 4.39 -22.91
CA ILE A 499 -28.67 4.21 -23.01
C ILE A 499 -29.07 2.86 -22.42
N GLY A 500 -30.25 2.85 -21.79
CA GLY A 500 -30.84 1.63 -21.27
C GLY A 500 -31.03 0.57 -22.35
N LYS A 501 -30.77 -0.69 -22.00
CA LYS A 501 -30.87 -1.79 -22.96
C LYS A 501 -32.34 -2.04 -23.34
N ILE A 502 -32.61 -2.12 -24.63
CA ILE A 502 -33.90 -2.57 -25.16
C ILE A 502 -33.99 -4.09 -24.97
N ILE A 503 -35.02 -4.56 -24.27
CA ILE A 503 -35.36 -5.97 -24.12
C ILE A 503 -36.69 -6.22 -24.84
N GLN A 504 -36.64 -7.06 -25.87
CA GLN A 504 -37.82 -7.56 -26.57
C GLN A 504 -38.22 -8.91 -26.00
N TYR A 505 -39.50 -9.06 -25.67
CA TYR A 505 -40.10 -10.32 -25.21
C TYR A 505 -41.05 -10.84 -26.29
N ALA A 506 -41.14 -12.16 -26.44
CA ALA A 506 -42.14 -12.77 -27.32
C ALA A 506 -43.55 -12.39 -26.84
N ASN A 507 -44.45 -12.07 -27.76
CA ASN A 507 -45.84 -11.69 -27.51
C ASN A 507 -46.04 -10.36 -26.76
N CYS A 508 -45.04 -9.48 -26.74
CA CYS A 508 -45.20 -8.11 -26.25
C CYS A 508 -44.97 -7.11 -27.40
N PRO A 509 -45.54 -5.89 -27.31
CA PRO A 509 -45.29 -4.84 -28.31
C PRO A 509 -43.79 -4.58 -28.49
N THR A 510 -43.36 -4.27 -29.71
CA THR A 510 -41.95 -3.99 -29.99
C THR A 510 -41.52 -2.70 -29.30
N PRO A 511 -40.62 -2.72 -28.31
CA PRO A 511 -40.14 -1.51 -27.65
C PRO A 511 -39.34 -0.65 -28.65
N SER A 512 -39.43 0.67 -28.50
CA SER A 512 -38.70 1.64 -29.31
C SER A 512 -37.64 2.35 -28.48
N ARG A 513 -36.58 2.83 -29.12
CA ARG A 513 -35.56 3.66 -28.44
C ARG A 513 -36.12 5.02 -28.01
N GLY A 514 -37.17 5.50 -28.69
CA GLY A 514 -37.76 6.82 -28.44
C GLY A 514 -36.69 7.92 -28.49
N GLY A 515 -36.79 8.89 -27.57
CA GLY A 515 -35.81 9.96 -27.40
C GLY A 515 -34.64 9.63 -26.47
N ALA A 516 -34.39 8.35 -26.14
CA ALA A 516 -33.33 8.00 -25.20
C ALA A 516 -31.93 8.16 -25.80
N SER A 517 -31.06 8.88 -25.09
CA SER A 517 -29.69 9.23 -25.51
C SER A 517 -28.64 8.78 -24.49
N SER A 518 -27.40 8.58 -24.94
CA SER A 518 -26.29 8.32 -24.03
C SER A 518 -25.90 9.63 -23.36
N GLY A 519 -25.37 9.55 -22.14
CA GLY A 519 -24.78 10.71 -21.49
C GLY A 519 -23.52 11.16 -22.21
N GLN A 520 -23.18 12.44 -22.06
CA GLN A 520 -21.93 13.01 -22.54
C GLN A 520 -20.79 12.68 -21.58
N ASP A 521 -19.58 12.48 -22.11
CA ASP A 521 -18.37 12.40 -21.29
C ASP A 521 -18.05 13.79 -20.70
N GLY A 522 -17.63 13.81 -19.44
CA GLY A 522 -17.14 15.00 -18.78
C GLY A 522 -15.81 15.45 -19.36
N ARG A 523 -15.52 16.75 -19.24
CA ARG A 523 -14.26 17.33 -19.70
C ARG A 523 -13.14 17.07 -18.70
N ASN A 524 -11.92 16.90 -19.19
CA ASN A 524 -10.73 16.87 -18.32
C ASN A 524 -10.50 18.26 -17.72
N GLY A 525 -10.05 18.30 -16.47
CA GLY A 525 -9.59 19.52 -15.82
C GLY A 525 -8.25 19.97 -16.39
N SER A 526 -8.01 21.27 -16.36
CA SER A 526 -6.72 21.86 -16.74
C SER A 526 -5.66 21.57 -15.68
N SER A 527 -4.41 21.39 -16.10
CA SER A 527 -3.28 21.40 -15.17
C SER A 527 -3.11 22.80 -14.56
N GLY A 528 -2.69 22.83 -13.31
CA GLY A 528 -2.28 24.06 -12.63
C GLY A 528 -0.99 24.61 -13.24
N VAL A 529 -0.79 25.91 -13.06
CA VAL A 529 0.37 26.62 -13.58
C VAL A 529 1.51 26.53 -12.56
N PRO A 530 2.72 26.07 -12.97
CA PRO A 530 3.91 26.20 -12.15
C PRO A 530 4.21 27.67 -11.89
N THR A 531 4.58 28.03 -10.67
CA THR A 531 4.88 29.42 -10.32
C THR A 531 6.38 29.56 -10.15
N SER A 532 7.01 30.37 -11.01
CA SER A 532 8.45 30.66 -10.95
C SER A 532 8.80 31.86 -10.08
N ASN A 533 7.83 32.42 -9.34
CA ASN A 533 8.03 33.60 -8.50
C ASN A 533 8.86 33.24 -7.27
N VAL A 534 10.17 33.36 -7.43
CA VAL A 534 11.17 33.27 -6.36
C VAL A 534 11.84 34.63 -6.25
N THR A 535 11.55 35.34 -5.18
CA THR A 535 12.26 36.58 -4.82
C THR A 535 13.41 36.21 -3.88
N VAL A 536 14.62 36.69 -4.17
CA VAL A 536 15.79 36.48 -3.30
C VAL A 536 16.36 37.82 -2.88
N SER A 537 16.45 38.04 -1.56
CA SER A 537 16.99 39.25 -0.95
C SER A 537 18.17 38.89 -0.04
N VAL A 538 19.23 39.70 -0.11
CA VAL A 538 20.39 39.56 0.78
C VAL A 538 20.41 40.76 1.72
N GLU A 539 20.16 40.55 3.01
CA GLU A 539 20.03 41.62 4.00
C GLU A 539 20.48 41.15 5.40
N LYS A 540 20.74 42.09 6.31
CA LYS A 540 21.08 41.75 7.70
C LYS A 540 19.81 41.54 8.51
N PHE A 541 19.66 40.37 9.13
CA PHE A 541 18.57 40.05 10.04
C PHE A 541 19.03 39.05 11.10
N THR A 542 18.15 38.79 12.08
CA THR A 542 18.35 37.74 13.09
C THR A 542 17.11 36.86 13.17
N ILE A 543 17.30 35.54 13.09
CA ILE A 543 16.22 34.58 13.25
C ILE A 543 15.87 34.45 14.73
N LYS A 544 14.67 34.91 15.10
CA LYS A 544 14.09 34.76 16.44
C LYS A 544 13.17 33.53 16.52
#